data_AF-A0A7K2W9N9-F1
#
_entry.id   AF-A0A7K2W9N9-F1
#
_cell.length_a   1.000
_cell.length_b   1.000
_cell.length_c   1.000
_cell.angle_alpha   90.00
_cell.angle_beta   90.00
_cell.angle_gamma   90.00
#
_symmetry.space_group_name_H-M   'P 1'
#
loop_
_entity.id
_entity.type
_entity.pdbx_description
1 polymer ?
#
loop_
_entity_poly.entity_id
_entity_poly.type
_entity_poly.pdbx_seq_one_letter_code
_entity_poly.pdbx_strand_id
1 'polypeptide(L)'
;MNLPLREAAVRRLLERTPPQVPPELYAEVVRRGGRMLRRRALARRLLWLALLAAALAFAIWASSAHPWAEPPSTTTPPVSDW
;
A
#
# COMPACT_ATOMS: atom_id res chain seq x y z
N MET A 1 -40.39 -4.17 -16.16
CA MET A 1 -41.64 -3.86 -15.43
C MET A 1 -41.61 -4.32 -13.96
N ASN A 2 -40.62 -3.97 -13.13
CA ASN A 2 -40.65 -4.36 -11.69
C ASN A 2 -40.03 -3.31 -10.74
N LEU A 3 -39.87 -2.06 -11.17
CA LEU A 3 -39.49 -0.96 -10.28
C LEU A 3 -40.50 -0.71 -9.15
N PRO A 4 -41.82 -0.63 -9.40
CA PRO A 4 -42.76 -0.28 -8.32
C PRO A 4 -42.88 -1.38 -7.26
N LEU A 5 -42.74 -2.65 -7.65
CA LEU A 5 -42.73 -3.78 -6.71
C LEU A 5 -41.46 -3.77 -5.83
N ARG A 6 -40.31 -3.39 -6.40
CA ARG A 6 -39.06 -3.25 -5.64
C ARG A 6 -39.13 -2.09 -4.65
N GLU A 7 -39.67 -0.94 -5.05
CA GLU A 7 -39.87 0.20 -4.15
C GLU A 7 -40.81 -0.14 -2.99
N ALA A 8 -41.93 -0.81 -3.26
CA ALA A 8 -42.86 -1.25 -2.23
C ALA A 8 -42.21 -2.23 -1.23
N ALA A 9 -41.36 -3.15 -1.71
CA ALA A 9 -40.62 -4.08 -0.86
C ALA A 9 -39.57 -3.37 0.02
N VAL A 10 -38.83 -2.42 -0.55
CA VAL A 10 -37.85 -1.60 0.19
C VAL A 10 -38.54 -0.74 1.23
N ARG A 11 -39.69 -0.14 0.90
CA ARG A 11 -40.45 0.69 1.82
C ARG A 11 -40.98 -0.10 3.01
N ARG A 12 -41.49 -1.33 2.78
CA ARG A 12 -41.85 -2.26 3.87
C ARG A 12 -40.68 -2.66 4.77
N LEU A 13 -39.48 -2.80 4.20
CA LEU A 13 -38.28 -3.13 4.98
C LEU A 13 -37.80 -1.95 5.82
N LEU A 14 -37.92 -0.72 5.29
CA LEU A 14 -37.56 0.52 6.01
C LEU A 14 -38.61 0.92 7.05
N GLU A 15 -39.88 0.60 6.83
CA GLU A 15 -40.97 0.81 7.79
C GLU A 15 -40.89 -0.16 8.98
N ARG A 16 -40.16 -1.28 8.86
CA ARG A 16 -39.82 -2.10 10.02
C ARG A 16 -38.82 -1.36 10.89
N THR A 17 -39.25 -1.01 12.10
CA THR A 17 -38.40 -0.48 13.16
C THR A 17 -37.10 -1.30 13.25
N PRO A 18 -35.92 -0.67 13.11
CA PRO A 18 -34.67 -1.39 13.25
C PRO A 18 -34.63 -2.05 14.63
N PRO A 19 -34.29 -3.34 14.72
CA PRO A 19 -34.24 -4.04 15.99
C PRO A 19 -33.25 -3.32 16.90
N GLN A 20 -33.64 -3.07 18.15
CA GLN A 20 -32.73 -2.48 19.14
C GLN A 20 -31.59 -3.46 19.39
N VAL A 21 -30.45 -3.18 18.77
CA VAL A 21 -29.21 -3.93 18.94
C VAL A 21 -28.53 -3.47 20.23
N PRO A 22 -28.13 -4.40 21.11
CA PRO A 22 -27.37 -4.10 22.31
C PRO A 22 -26.13 -3.24 22.01
N PRO A 23 -25.90 -2.14 22.74
CA PRO A 23 -24.80 -1.21 22.49
C PRO A 23 -23.42 -1.86 22.65
N GLU A 24 -23.29 -2.95 23.42
CA GLU A 24 -22.02 -3.66 23.57
C GLU A 24 -21.57 -4.41 22.29
N LEU A 25 -22.50 -4.77 21.39
CA LEU A 25 -22.17 -5.52 20.16
C LEU A 25 -21.30 -4.72 19.20
N TYR A 26 -21.51 -3.41 19.10
CA TYR A 26 -20.72 -2.55 18.21
C TYR A 26 -19.25 -2.51 18.66
N ALA A 27 -19.01 -2.36 19.97
CA ALA A 27 -17.68 -2.33 20.55
C ALA A 27 -16.94 -3.67 20.34
N GLU A 28 -17.64 -4.80 20.48
CA GLU A 28 -17.03 -6.13 20.31
C GLU A 28 -16.72 -6.47 18.85
N VAL A 29 -17.58 -6.07 17.90
CA VAL A 29 -17.33 -6.24 16.46
C VAL A 29 -16.17 -5.35 16.01
N VAL A 30 -16.10 -4.10 16.46
CA VAL A 30 -14.97 -3.20 16.17
C VAL A 30 -13.66 -3.75 16.77
N ARG A 31 -13.72 -4.29 18.00
CA ARG A 31 -12.58 -4.92 18.68
C ARG A 31 -12.10 -6.18 17.94
N ARG A 32 -13.02 -6.95 17.33
CA ARG A 32 -12.68 -8.15 16.54
C ARG A 32 -12.17 -7.81 15.14
N GLY A 33 -12.75 -6.79 14.49
CA GLY A 33 -12.38 -6.31 13.15
C GLY A 33 -11.08 -5.49 13.10
N GLY A 34 -10.71 -4.84 14.21
CA GLY A 34 -9.47 -4.07 14.32
C GLY A 34 -8.20 -4.90 14.06
N ARG A 35 -8.20 -6.20 14.36
CA ARG A 35 -7.04 -7.08 14.10
C ARG A 35 -6.78 -7.28 12.61
N MET A 36 -7.82 -7.38 11.79
CA MET A 36 -7.70 -7.55 10.33
C MET A 36 -7.21 -6.26 9.66
N LEU A 37 -7.70 -5.10 10.13
CA LEU A 37 -7.26 -3.78 9.68
C LEU A 37 -5.82 -3.45 10.09
N ARG A 38 -5.44 -3.79 11.33
CA ARG A 38 -4.06 -3.63 11.81
C ARG A 38 -3.07 -4.49 11.03
N ARG A 39 -3.44 -5.73 10.69
CA ARG A 39 -2.61 -6.61 9.84
C ARG A 39 -2.39 -6.01 8.45
N ARG A 40 -3.43 -5.44 7.82
CA ARG A 40 -3.29 -4.75 6.53
C ARG A 40 -2.41 -3.49 6.63
N ALA A 41 -2.58 -2.71 7.69
CA ALA A 41 -1.76 -1.52 7.93
C ALA A 41 -0.28 -1.89 8.17
N LEU A 42 -0.02 -2.93 8.97
CA LEU A 42 1.33 -3.46 9.21
C LEU A 42 1.93 -4.05 7.94
N ALA A 43 1.21 -4.88 7.20
CA ALA A 43 1.69 -5.45 5.94
C ALA A 43 2.04 -4.35 4.92
N ARG A 44 1.22 -3.30 4.84
CA ARG A 44 1.46 -2.18 3.93
C ARG A 44 2.64 -1.32 4.40
N ARG A 45 2.83 -1.12 5.70
CA ARG A 45 4.04 -0.49 6.26
C ARG A 45 5.29 -1.32 5.99
N LEU A 46 5.23 -2.63 6.21
CA LEU A 46 6.33 -3.55 5.93
C LEU A 46 6.69 -3.56 4.45
N LEU A 47 5.69 -3.56 3.56
CA LEU A 47 5.90 -3.43 2.11
C LEU A 47 6.60 -2.11 1.77
N TRP A 48 6.13 -1.00 2.32
CA TRP A 48 6.77 0.31 2.11
C TRP A 48 8.20 0.35 2.64
N LEU A 49 8.46 -0.20 3.83
CA LEU A 49 9.81 -0.30 4.38
C LEU A 49 10.71 -1.18 3.50
N ALA A 50 10.21 -2.31 3.02
CA ALA A 50 10.94 -3.19 2.12
C ALA A 50 11.26 -2.50 0.78
N LEU A 51 10.30 -1.79 0.20
CA LEU A 51 10.51 -1.00 -1.02
C LEU A 51 11.55 0.10 -0.81
N LEU A 52 11.49 0.80 0.32
CA LEU A 52 12.43 1.87 0.65
C LEU A 52 13.84 1.30 0.88
N ALA A 53 13.96 0.18 1.59
CA ALA A 53 15.22 -0.54 1.77
C ALA A 53 15.80 -1.01 0.43
N ALA A 54 14.98 -1.57 -0.46
CA ALA A 54 15.40 -1.99 -1.79
C ALA A 54 15.87 -0.80 -2.65
N ALA A 55 15.15 0.32 -2.61
CA ALA A 55 15.54 1.54 -3.30
C ALA A 55 16.88 2.10 -2.79
N LEU A 56 17.09 2.10 -1.46
CA LEU A 56 18.35 2.51 -0.86
C LEU A 56 19.49 1.56 -1.24
N ALA A 57 19.28 0.25 -1.16
CA ALA A 57 20.27 -0.73 -1.58
C ALA A 57 20.66 -0.54 -3.06
N PHE A 58 19.67 -0.30 -3.93
CA PHE A 58 19.91 0.00 -5.33
C PHE A 58 20.67 1.31 -5.53
N ALA A 59 20.32 2.37 -4.80
CA ALA A 59 21.01 3.66 -4.88
C ALA A 59 22.46 3.57 -4.40
N ILE A 60 22.71 2.86 -3.29
CA ILE A 60 24.05 2.59 -2.77
C ILE A 60 24.85 1.77 -3.78
N TRP A 61 24.25 0.73 -4.35
CA TRP A 61 24.91 -0.05 -5.38
C TRP A 61 25.26 0.81 -6.60
N ALA A 62 24.30 1.58 -7.12
CA ALA A 62 24.50 2.44 -8.28
C ALA A 62 25.55 3.53 -8.04
N SER A 63 25.60 4.12 -6.83
CA SER A 63 26.62 5.09 -6.48
C SER A 63 27.98 4.45 -6.25
N SER A 64 28.06 3.24 -5.67
CA SER A 64 29.34 2.57 -5.46
C SER A 64 29.96 2.06 -6.76
N ALA A 65 29.15 1.43 -7.61
CA ALA A 65 29.61 0.80 -8.84
C ALA A 65 29.91 1.81 -9.95
N HIS A 66 29.46 3.07 -9.82
CA HIS A 66 29.51 4.11 -10.87
C HIS A 66 29.42 3.48 -12.27
N PRO A 67 28.36 2.74 -12.62
CA PRO A 67 28.32 1.98 -13.88
C PRO A 67 28.34 2.89 -15.13
N TRP A 68 28.12 4.19 -14.91
CA TRP A 68 28.19 5.26 -15.87
C TRP A 68 29.57 5.93 -15.92
N ALA A 69 30.54 5.47 -15.12
CA ALA A 69 31.92 5.91 -15.22
C ALA A 69 32.44 5.46 -16.57
N GLU A 70 32.70 6.43 -17.42
CA GLU A 70 33.32 6.23 -18.72
C GLU A 70 34.64 5.47 -18.48
N PRO A 71 34.85 4.29 -19.08
CA PRO A 71 36.11 3.58 -18.96
C PRO A 71 37.23 4.56 -19.30
N PRO A 72 38.29 4.68 -18.48
CA PRO A 72 39.39 5.57 -18.80
C PRO A 72 39.82 5.24 -20.22
N SER A 73 39.67 6.22 -21.11
CA SER A 73 39.99 6.09 -22.52
C SER A 73 41.50 5.83 -22.61
N THR A 74 41.86 4.55 -22.72
CA THR A 74 43.24 4.03 -22.89
C THR A 74 43.92 4.53 -24.18
N THR A 75 43.36 5.54 -24.84
CA THR A 75 43.82 6.03 -26.15
C THR A 75 44.07 7.54 -26.13
N THR A 76 44.68 8.05 -25.06
CA THR A 76 45.53 9.24 -25.20
C THR A 76 46.96 8.77 -25.00
N PRO A 77 47.78 8.68 -26.07
CA PRO A 77 49.20 8.38 -25.89
C PRO A 77 49.79 9.47 -24.98
N PRO A 78 50.73 9.13 -24.08
CA PRO A 78 51.35 10.12 -23.22
C PRO A 78 52.00 11.17 -24.10
N VAL A 79 51.49 12.40 -24.07
CA VAL A 79 52.21 13.56 -24.58
C VAL A 79 53.40 13.72 -23.64
N SER A 80 54.57 13.30 -24.10
CA SER A 80 55.78 13.44 -23.32
C SER A 80 56.24 14.89 -23.49
N ASP A 81 56.00 15.72 -22.47
CA ASP A 81 56.50 17.09 -22.40
C ASP A 81 58.00 17.11 -22.05
N TRP A 82 58.83 16.54 -22.93
CA TRP A 82 60.29 16.69 -22.94
C TRP A 82 60.77 17.01 -24.35
#